data_AF-A0AAD8K4T8-F1
#
_entry.id   AF-A0AAD8K4T8-F1
#
_cell.length_a   1.000
_cell.length_b   1.000
_cell.length_c   1.000
_cell.angle_alpha   90.00
_cell.angle_beta   90.00
_cell.angle_gamma   90.00
#
_symmetry.space_group_name_H-M   'P 1'
#
loop_
_entity.id
_entity.type
_entity.pdbx_description
1 polymer ?
#
loop_
_entity_poly.entity_id
_entity_poly.type
_entity_poly.pdbx_seq_one_letter_code
_entity_poly.pdbx_strand_id
1 'polypeptide(L)'
;MANKHLCIIILAATIVAQATWIQATDHLVGDEPLGWNGNKDYQAWADSKKFLQMDTLGFFYTYGEHNVVVAKDKEAYDKCSTDGAMWVSPPCGGNRITCWTPGPAYIFSSMNQDCQNGMKFFFDVIAASDTLEGKHHMVK
;
A
#
# COMPACT_ATOMS: atom_id res chain seq x y z
N MET A 1 31.60 38.89 16.35
CA MET A 1 30.15 39.23 16.41
C MET A 1 29.47 38.43 15.32
N ALA A 2 28.68 37.41 15.67
CA ALA A 2 27.96 36.62 14.67
C ALA A 2 26.99 37.54 13.93
N ASN A 3 27.07 37.58 12.60
CA ASN A 3 26.19 38.41 11.79
C ASN A 3 24.77 37.84 11.90
N LYS A 4 23.88 38.53 12.62
CA LYS A 4 22.48 38.13 12.84
C LYS A 4 21.76 37.76 11.55
N HIS A 5 22.10 38.39 10.43
CA HIS A 5 21.55 38.08 9.12
C HIS A 5 22.05 36.74 8.59
N LEU A 6 23.32 36.39 8.84
CA LEU A 6 23.89 35.08 8.49
C LEU A 6 23.22 33.95 9.30
N CYS A 7 22.97 34.16 10.60
CA CYS A 7 22.26 33.18 11.43
C CYS A 7 20.82 32.97 10.97
N ILE A 8 20.11 34.04 10.59
CA ILE A 8 18.73 33.95 10.08
C ILE A 8 18.68 33.21 8.73
N ILE A 9 19.63 33.48 7.84
CA ILE A 9 19.71 32.79 6.53
C ILE A 9 20.02 31.30 6.72
N ILE A 10 20.93 30.95 7.64
CA ILE A 10 21.26 29.55 7.95
C ILE A 10 20.04 28.83 8.56
N LEU A 11 19.31 29.46 9.49
CA LEU A 11 18.10 28.87 10.07
C LEU A 11 16.99 28.65 9.02
N ALA A 12 16.80 29.62 8.12
CA ALA A 12 15.82 29.49 7.06
C ALA A 12 16.19 28.35 6.07
N ALA A 13 17.47 28.24 5.71
CA ALA A 13 17.95 27.18 4.83
C ALA A 13 17.84 25.78 5.47
N THR A 14 18.09 25.65 6.78
CA THR A 14 17.97 24.36 7.47
C THR A 14 16.51 23.93 7.65
N ILE A 15 15.55 24.85 7.82
CA ILE A 15 14.11 24.51 7.92
C ILE A 15 13.56 24.01 6.57
N VAL A 16 14.00 24.60 5.46
CA VAL A 16 13.57 24.19 4.11
C VAL A 16 14.15 22.81 3.73
N ALA A 17 15.32 22.44 4.25
CA ALA A 17 15.97 21.16 3.97
C ALA A 17 15.33 19.94 4.68
N GLN A 18 14.42 20.14 5.64
CA GLN A 18 13.83 19.03 6.44
C GLN A 18 12.46 18.56 5.91
N ALA A 19 11.99 19.13 4.80
CA ALA A 19 10.67 18.83 4.25
C ALA A 19 10.68 17.58 3.35
N THR A 20 11.16 16.44 3.85
CA THR A 20 10.78 15.13 3.31
C THR A 20 10.12 14.31 4.39
N TRP A 21 8.92 14.74 4.79
CA TRP A 21 8.03 13.91 5.57
C TRP A 21 7.71 12.68 4.71
N ILE A 22 8.21 11.50 5.10
CA ILE A 22 7.68 10.24 4.60
C ILE A 22 6.30 10.12 5.22
N GLN A 23 5.28 10.51 4.46
CA GLN A 23 3.89 10.34 4.85
C GLN A 23 3.43 8.99 4.30
N ALA A 24 2.95 8.11 5.19
CA ALA A 24 2.23 6.92 4.79
C ALA A 24 0.98 7.33 3.99
N THR A 25 0.76 6.66 2.86
CA THR A 25 -0.41 6.88 2.00
C THR A 25 -1.49 5.87 2.31
N ASP A 26 -2.74 6.34 2.35
CA ASP A 26 -3.92 5.50 2.43
C ASP A 26 -4.47 5.25 1.01
N HIS A 27 -4.32 4.03 0.52
CA HIS A 27 -4.84 3.59 -0.77
C HIS A 27 -6.23 2.98 -0.61
N LEU A 28 -7.25 3.61 -1.20
CA LEU A 28 -8.56 2.99 -1.30
C LEU A 28 -8.54 1.94 -2.42
N VAL A 29 -8.67 0.67 -2.06
CA VAL A 29 -8.57 -0.43 -3.02
C VAL A 29 -9.72 -0.38 -4.00
N GLY A 30 -9.38 -0.28 -5.29
CA GLY A 30 -10.34 -0.16 -6.39
C GLY A 30 -10.82 1.27 -6.67
N ASP A 31 -10.42 2.27 -5.89
CA ASP A 31 -10.85 3.67 -5.96
C ASP A 31 -12.40 3.86 -5.86
N GLU A 32 -12.84 5.10 -5.63
CA GLU A 32 -14.27 5.46 -5.60
C GLU A 32 -14.92 5.32 -6.99
N PRO A 33 -16.25 5.12 -7.07
CA PRO A 33 -17.18 4.86 -5.98
C PRO A 33 -17.30 3.37 -5.61
N LEU A 34 -16.44 2.52 -6.18
CA LEU A 34 -16.74 1.10 -6.34
C LEU A 34 -15.92 0.19 -5.41
N GLY A 35 -14.81 0.63 -4.79
CA GLY A 35 -14.18 -0.13 -3.70
C GLY A 35 -13.77 -1.59 -4.05
N TRP A 36 -13.89 -2.49 -3.07
CA TRP A 36 -13.54 -3.92 -3.18
C TRP A 36 -14.77 -4.75 -3.63
N ASN A 37 -14.89 -5.10 -4.92
CA ASN A 37 -15.99 -5.83 -5.54
C ASN A 37 -15.55 -6.65 -6.79
N GLY A 38 -16.42 -7.51 -7.32
CA GLY A 38 -16.10 -8.43 -8.43
C GLY A 38 -16.02 -7.87 -9.86
N ASN A 39 -16.11 -6.55 -10.09
CA ASN A 39 -16.21 -5.94 -11.44
C ASN A 39 -15.04 -5.00 -11.78
N LYS A 40 -13.83 -5.28 -11.26
CA LYS A 40 -12.65 -4.43 -11.46
C LYS A 40 -11.43 -5.24 -11.87
N ASP A 41 -10.61 -4.62 -12.71
CA ASP A 41 -9.24 -5.07 -12.94
C ASP A 41 -8.34 -4.54 -11.82
N TYR A 42 -8.20 -5.33 -10.75
CA TYR A 42 -7.38 -4.93 -9.61
C TYR A 42 -5.89 -4.95 -9.90
N GLN A 43 -5.44 -5.73 -10.88
CA GLN A 43 -4.03 -5.70 -11.25
C GLN A 43 -3.71 -4.38 -11.95
N ALA A 44 -4.54 -3.92 -12.89
CA ALA A 44 -4.39 -2.60 -13.48
C ALA A 44 -4.47 -1.47 -12.44
N TRP A 45 -5.36 -1.60 -11.45
CA TRP A 45 -5.41 -0.66 -10.32
C TRP A 45 -4.09 -0.67 -9.54
N ALA A 46 -3.57 -1.84 -9.15
CA ALA A 46 -2.34 -1.96 -8.38
C ALA A 46 -1.13 -1.43 -9.16
N ASP A 47 -1.02 -1.74 -10.45
CA ASP A 47 0.06 -1.29 -11.33
C ASP A 47 0.07 0.24 -11.51
N SER A 48 -1.07 0.91 -11.29
CA SER A 48 -1.18 2.37 -11.35
C SER A 48 -0.68 3.09 -10.08
N LYS A 49 -0.34 2.34 -9.03
CA LYS A 49 0.08 2.88 -7.71
C LYS A 49 1.51 2.49 -7.40
N LYS A 50 2.07 3.16 -6.38
CA LYS A 50 3.31 2.74 -5.71
C LYS A 50 2.96 2.50 -4.25
N PHE A 51 3.31 1.33 -3.76
CA PHE A 51 3.08 0.95 -2.37
C PHE A 51 4.40 1.05 -1.62
N LEU A 52 4.46 1.97 -0.66
CA LEU A 52 5.62 2.14 0.19
C LEU A 52 5.40 1.42 1.52
N GLN A 53 6.50 1.07 2.18
CA GLN A 53 6.45 0.63 3.57
C GLN A 53 5.69 1.67 4.41
N MET A 54 4.83 1.20 5.32
CA MET A 54 3.90 1.97 6.15
C MET A 54 2.63 2.48 5.44
N ASP A 55 2.49 2.36 4.12
CA ASP A 55 1.22 2.65 3.45
C ASP A 55 0.11 1.72 3.98
N THR A 56 -1.14 2.17 3.85
CA THR A 56 -2.30 1.34 4.17
C THR A 56 -3.19 1.11 2.96
N LEU A 57 -3.81 -0.07 2.90
CA LEU A 57 -4.81 -0.43 1.91
C LEU A 57 -6.16 -0.55 2.60
N GLY A 58 -7.13 0.26 2.18
CA GLY A 58 -8.51 0.25 2.67
C GLY A 58 -9.43 -0.54 1.73
N PHE A 59 -10.10 -1.55 2.26
CA PHE A 59 -11.03 -2.42 1.55
C PHE A 59 -12.43 -2.18 2.08
N PHE A 60 -13.30 -1.60 1.26
CA PHE A 60 -14.70 -1.31 1.63
C PHE A 60 -15.65 -2.00 0.67
N TYR A 61 -16.69 -2.61 1.24
CA TYR A 61 -17.66 -3.44 0.55
C TYR A 61 -18.89 -3.71 1.44
N THR A 62 -19.93 -4.33 0.89
CA THR A 62 -21.13 -4.69 1.67
C THR A 62 -20.82 -5.78 2.70
N TYR A 63 -21.34 -5.64 3.92
CA TYR A 63 -21.17 -6.64 4.97
C TYR A 63 -21.53 -8.06 4.47
N GLY A 64 -20.65 -9.03 4.73
CA GLY A 64 -20.86 -10.43 4.38
C GLY A 64 -20.58 -10.81 2.92
N GLU A 65 -20.36 -9.85 2.01
CA GLU A 65 -20.14 -10.17 0.60
C GLU A 65 -18.71 -10.64 0.32
N HIS A 66 -17.72 -9.95 0.90
CA HIS A 66 -16.31 -10.18 0.61
C HIS A 66 -15.46 -10.28 1.88
N ASN A 67 -14.23 -10.71 1.71
CA ASN A 67 -13.19 -10.61 2.74
C ASN A 67 -11.86 -10.22 2.11
N VAL A 68 -10.83 -10.14 2.92
CA VAL A 68 -9.46 -9.87 2.47
C VAL A 68 -8.54 -10.95 3.01
N VAL A 69 -7.76 -11.55 2.13
CA VAL A 69 -6.74 -12.55 2.46
C VAL A 69 -5.40 -12.03 2.00
N VAL A 70 -4.41 -12.10 2.90
CA VAL A 70 -3.00 -11.90 2.57
C VAL A 70 -2.38 -13.28 2.41
N ALA A 71 -2.11 -13.67 1.17
CA ALA A 71 -1.51 -14.96 0.88
C ALA A 71 -0.05 -14.99 1.38
N LYS A 72 0.41 -16.17 1.82
CA LYS A 72 1.81 -16.37 2.22
C LYS A 72 2.80 -16.28 1.06
N ASP A 73 2.37 -16.63 -0.14
CA ASP A 73 3.20 -16.73 -1.33
C ASP A 73 2.33 -16.71 -2.60
N LYS A 74 3.01 -16.68 -3.75
CA LYS A 74 2.37 -16.69 -5.07
C LYS A 74 1.57 -17.96 -5.32
N GLU A 75 2.01 -19.12 -4.84
CA GLU A 75 1.33 -20.39 -5.09
C GLU A 75 -0.04 -20.41 -4.41
N ALA A 76 -0.11 -20.01 -3.14
CA ALA A 76 -1.36 -19.86 -2.41
C ALA A 76 -2.28 -18.84 -3.08
N TYR A 77 -1.73 -17.71 -3.53
CA TYR A 77 -2.46 -16.71 -4.29
C TYR A 77 -3.04 -17.26 -5.60
N ASP A 78 -2.23 -17.92 -6.43
CA ASP A 78 -2.65 -18.49 -7.72
C ASP A 78 -3.79 -19.51 -7.52
N LYS A 79 -3.70 -20.31 -6.46
CA LYS A 79 -4.70 -21.32 -6.09
C LYS A 79 -5.89 -20.77 -5.29
N CYS A 80 -5.90 -19.48 -4.94
CA CYS A 80 -6.88 -18.89 -4.02
C CYS A 80 -6.99 -19.64 -2.68
N SER A 81 -5.87 -20.18 -2.18
CA SER A 81 -5.82 -20.97 -0.95
C SER A 81 -5.56 -20.10 0.26
N THR A 82 -6.35 -20.31 1.31
CA THR A 82 -6.16 -19.69 2.63
C THR A 82 -5.16 -20.46 3.50
N ASP A 83 -4.58 -21.56 3.01
CA ASP A 83 -3.73 -22.46 3.81
C ASP A 83 -2.41 -21.80 4.17
N GLY A 84 -2.26 -21.47 5.46
CA GLY A 84 -1.12 -20.74 5.97
C GLY A 84 -1.11 -19.28 5.52
N ALA A 85 -2.27 -18.71 5.15
CA ALA A 85 -2.41 -17.28 4.88
C ALA A 85 -1.82 -16.47 6.04
N MET A 86 -1.12 -15.38 5.71
CA MET A 86 -0.54 -14.49 6.71
C MET A 86 -1.64 -13.79 7.52
N TRP A 87 -2.77 -13.52 6.87
CA TRP A 87 -3.93 -12.94 7.51
C TRP A 87 -5.20 -13.19 6.69
N VAL A 88 -6.34 -13.32 7.39
CA VAL A 88 -7.69 -13.41 6.81
C VAL A 88 -8.60 -12.49 7.60
N SER A 89 -9.29 -11.59 6.91
CA SER A 89 -10.19 -10.63 7.52
C SER A 89 -11.55 -11.24 7.85
N PRO A 90 -12.26 -10.73 8.88
CA PRO A 90 -13.69 -10.93 8.96
C PRO A 90 -14.39 -10.21 7.79
N PRO A 91 -15.54 -10.73 7.29
CA PRO A 91 -16.30 -10.10 6.21
C PRO A 91 -17.18 -8.95 6.71
N CYS A 92 -16.60 -7.99 7.42
CA CYS A 92 -17.33 -6.92 8.11
C CYS A 92 -17.66 -5.68 7.26
N GLY A 93 -17.27 -5.66 5.98
CA GLY A 93 -17.54 -4.55 5.05
C GLY A 93 -16.50 -3.42 5.05
N GLY A 94 -15.53 -3.46 5.96
CA GLY A 94 -14.47 -2.46 6.06
C GLY A 94 -13.23 -3.04 6.72
N ASN A 95 -12.16 -3.24 5.96
CA ASN A 95 -10.90 -3.80 6.43
C ASN A 95 -9.72 -2.94 6.00
N ARG A 96 -8.64 -2.95 6.78
CA ARG A 96 -7.40 -2.24 6.46
C ARG A 96 -6.19 -3.14 6.66
N ILE A 97 -5.24 -3.04 5.75
CA ILE A 97 -3.92 -3.69 5.83
C ILE A 97 -2.86 -2.60 5.80
N THR A 98 -1.82 -2.75 6.61
CA THR A 98 -0.63 -1.89 6.56
C THR A 98 0.54 -2.65 5.91
N CYS A 99 1.24 -2.00 5.00
CA CYS A 99 2.42 -2.51 4.30
C CYS A 99 3.66 -2.48 5.21
N TRP A 100 3.77 -3.44 6.14
CA TRP A 100 4.86 -3.46 7.11
C TRP A 100 6.21 -3.92 6.53
N THR A 101 6.17 -4.90 5.64
CA THR A 101 7.37 -5.60 5.17
C THR A 101 7.58 -5.34 3.68
N PRO A 102 8.75 -4.82 3.27
CA PRO A 102 9.11 -4.71 1.86
C PRO A 102 9.12 -6.07 1.16
N GLY A 103 8.79 -6.06 -0.13
CA GLY A 103 8.71 -7.26 -0.98
C GLY A 103 7.30 -7.55 -1.50
N PRO A 104 7.09 -8.72 -2.11
CA PRO A 104 5.85 -9.04 -2.79
C PRO A 104 4.71 -9.28 -1.80
N ALA A 105 3.56 -8.69 -2.09
CA ALA A 105 2.31 -8.88 -1.37
C ALA A 105 1.24 -9.42 -2.33
N TYR A 106 0.46 -10.38 -1.85
CA TYR A 106 -0.56 -11.07 -2.64
C TYR A 106 -1.90 -11.02 -1.92
N ILE A 107 -2.88 -10.35 -2.53
CA ILE A 107 -4.16 -10.06 -1.90
C ILE A 107 -5.31 -10.68 -2.71
N PHE A 108 -6.26 -11.32 -2.05
CA PHE A 108 -7.46 -11.82 -2.71
C PHE A 108 -8.65 -11.91 -1.74
N SER A 109 -9.86 -12.09 -2.26
CA SER A 109 -11.00 -12.52 -1.44
C SER A 109 -11.22 -14.01 -1.57
N SER A 110 -11.31 -14.72 -0.44
CA SER A 110 -11.61 -16.15 -0.39
C SER A 110 -13.11 -16.44 -0.26
N MET A 111 -13.96 -15.41 -0.30
CA MET A 111 -15.41 -15.59 -0.25
C MET A 111 -15.91 -16.11 -1.58
N ASN A 112 -16.84 -17.06 -1.54
CA ASN A 112 -17.50 -17.62 -2.71
C ASN A 112 -16.50 -18.03 -3.82
N GLN A 113 -16.58 -17.38 -4.99
CA GLN A 113 -15.67 -17.56 -6.12
C GLN A 113 -14.94 -16.26 -6.48
N ASP A 114 -14.86 -15.31 -5.55
CA ASP A 114 -14.39 -13.95 -5.82
C ASP A 114 -12.96 -13.95 -6.38
N CYS A 115 -12.03 -14.68 -5.76
CA CYS A 115 -10.67 -14.80 -6.26
C CYS A 115 -10.59 -15.44 -7.65
N GLN A 116 -11.37 -16.49 -7.91
CA GLN A 116 -11.42 -17.13 -9.24
C GLN A 116 -11.99 -16.19 -10.30
N ASN A 117 -12.89 -15.28 -9.89
CA ASN A 117 -13.50 -14.27 -10.74
C ASN A 117 -12.66 -12.97 -10.84
N GLY A 118 -11.42 -12.97 -10.35
CA GLY A 118 -10.48 -11.86 -10.54
C GLY A 118 -10.44 -10.84 -9.41
N MET A 119 -11.12 -11.08 -8.29
CA MET A 119 -11.04 -10.23 -7.09
C MET A 119 -9.76 -10.52 -6.29
N LYS A 120 -8.63 -10.24 -6.94
CA LYS A 120 -7.28 -10.52 -6.51
C LYS A 120 -6.28 -9.61 -7.21
N PHE A 121 -5.19 -9.28 -6.55
CA PHE A 121 -4.08 -8.54 -7.14
C PHE A 121 -2.80 -8.80 -6.34
N PHE A 122 -1.67 -8.44 -6.92
CA PHE A 122 -0.38 -8.45 -6.25
C PHE A 122 0.40 -7.18 -6.56
N PHE A 123 1.33 -6.85 -5.68
CA PHE A 123 2.19 -5.68 -5.81
C PHE A 123 3.46 -5.86 -4.97
N ASP A 124 4.46 -5.01 -5.19
CA ASP A 124 5.66 -4.95 -4.36
C ASP A 124 5.58 -3.76 -3.40
N VAL A 125 5.85 -4.03 -2.12
CA VAL A 125 6.08 -3.00 -1.11
C VAL A 125 7.52 -2.53 -1.21
N ILE A 126 7.72 -1.25 -1.51
CA ILE A 126 9.04 -0.64 -1.63
C ILE A 126 9.51 -0.17 -0.25
N ALA A 127 10.76 -0.46 0.10
CA ALA A 127 11.35 0.00 1.35
C ALA A 127 11.44 1.53 1.39
N ALA A 128 11.13 2.12 2.55
CA ALA A 128 11.14 3.56 2.70
C ALA A 128 12.53 4.18 2.40
N SER A 129 13.62 3.46 2.72
CA SER A 129 15.01 3.85 2.44
C SER A 129 15.30 4.04 0.96
N ASP A 130 14.76 3.17 0.10
CA ASP A 130 15.09 3.13 -1.32
C ASP A 130 14.49 4.34 -2.05
N THR A 131 13.37 4.84 -1.53
CA THR A 131 12.76 6.11 -1.94
C THR A 131 13.59 7.34 -1.60
N LEU A 132 14.45 7.28 -0.58
CA LEU A 132 15.33 8.39 -0.18
C LEU A 132 16.60 8.45 -1.05
N GLU A 133 17.16 7.31 -1.42
CA GLU A 133 18.36 7.26 -2.28
C GLU A 133 18.11 7.82 -3.69
N GLY A 134 16.93 7.60 -4.25
CA GLY A 134 16.52 8.21 -5.52
C GLY A 134 16.44 9.74 -5.48
N LYS A 135 16.23 10.35 -4.30
CA LYS A 135 16.22 11.81 -4.12
C LYS A 135 17.63 12.38 -3.94
N HIS A 136 18.54 11.64 -3.31
CA HIS A 136 19.93 12.06 -3.15
C HIS A 136 20.75 12.01 -4.45
N HIS A 137 20.38 11.17 -5.42
CA HIS A 137 21.04 11.12 -6.74
C HIS A 137 20.68 12.26 -7.69
N MET A 138 19.64 13.05 -7.40
CA MET A 138 19.23 14.20 -8.23
C MET A 138 19.91 15.51 -7.82
N VAL A 139 20.88 15.45 -6.89
CA VAL A 139 21.68 16.61 -6.42
C VAL A 139 23.16 16.42 -6.75
N LYS A 140 23.48 16.06 -8.00
CA LYS A 140 24.82 16.20 -8.56
C LYS A 140 24.80 17.18 -9.73
#